data_AF-A0A8T5M302-F1
#
_entry.id   AF-A0A8T5M302-F1
#
_cell.length_a   1.000
_cell.length_b   1.000
_cell.length_c   1.000
_cell.angle_alpha   90.00
_cell.angle_beta   90.00
_cell.angle_gamma   90.00
#
_symmetry.space_group_name_H-M   'P 1'
#
loop_
_entity.id
_entity.type
_entity.pdbx_description
1 polymer ?
#
loop_
_entity_poly.entity_id
_entity_poly.type
_entity_poly.pdbx_seq_one_letter_code
_entity_poly.pdbx_strand_id
1 'polypeptide(L)'
;MKPLSKSSYVMGLECPGHLWLKYNDKEKIPPHPLGVLKRFEQGKIVGQLAKKLFPEGIDIPEEDFKANLEKSKELLKQRKILFEAAIQVDNLYGRADILVPVNNDEWDIIEVKSSSKVDKKKHYPDLAFQRYVYEKAGMKIRKC
;
A
#
# COMPACT_ATOMS: atom_id res chain seq x y z
N MET A 1 -5.24 9.93 16.37
CA MET A 1 -5.80 8.62 15.96
C MET A 1 -4.93 8.05 14.86
N LYS A 2 -4.55 6.77 14.89
CA LYS A 2 -3.78 6.14 13.80
C LYS A 2 -4.66 6.05 12.54
N PRO A 3 -4.14 6.36 11.34
CA PRO A 3 -4.95 6.26 10.12
C PRO A 3 -5.32 4.80 9.81
N LEU A 4 -6.40 4.61 9.06
CA LEU A 4 -6.79 3.34 8.48
C LEU A 4 -5.94 3.09 7.25
N SER A 5 -5.04 2.11 7.32
CA SER A 5 -4.25 1.66 6.17
C SER A 5 -5.00 0.59 5.37
N LYS A 6 -4.53 0.31 4.15
CA LYS A 6 -4.96 -0.86 3.33
C LYS A 6 -5.05 -2.15 4.16
N SER A 7 -3.98 -2.48 4.89
CA SER A 7 -3.92 -3.72 5.68
C SER A 7 -4.91 -3.73 6.86
N SER A 8 -5.17 -2.58 7.48
CA SER A 8 -6.23 -2.47 8.49
C SER A 8 -7.63 -2.60 7.87
N TYR A 9 -7.86 -1.98 6.71
CA TYR A 9 -9.15 -2.04 6.02
C TYR A 9 -9.51 -3.48 5.65
N VAL A 10 -8.60 -4.21 4.98
CA VAL A 10 -8.81 -5.62 4.62
C VAL A 10 -9.00 -6.49 5.85
N MET A 11 -8.20 -6.29 6.90
CA MET A 11 -8.38 -6.98 8.18
C MET A 11 -9.79 -6.76 8.76
N GLY A 12 -10.33 -5.54 8.67
CA GLY A 12 -11.68 -5.22 9.14
C GLY A 12 -12.79 -5.83 8.29
N LEU A 13 -12.60 -5.93 6.97
CA LEU A 13 -13.52 -6.63 6.08
C LEU A 13 -13.61 -8.12 6.39
N GLU A 14 -12.48 -8.75 6.74
CA GLU A 14 -12.43 -10.16 7.11
C GLU A 14 -12.99 -10.40 8.53
N CYS A 15 -12.59 -9.57 9.49
CA CYS A 15 -13.00 -9.68 10.89
C CYS A 15 -12.98 -8.31 11.59
N PRO A 16 -14.14 -7.68 11.80
CA PRO A 16 -14.23 -6.40 12.51
C PRO A 16 -13.64 -6.44 13.93
N GLY A 17 -13.76 -7.58 14.62
CA GLY A 17 -13.16 -7.80 15.93
C GLY A 17 -11.63 -7.77 15.90
N HIS A 18 -11.01 -8.32 14.85
CA HIS A 18 -9.55 -8.26 14.67
C HIS A 18 -9.08 -6.82 14.43
N LEU A 19 -9.82 -6.06 13.62
CA LEU A 19 -9.57 -4.63 13.46
C LEU A 19 -9.67 -3.89 14.80
N TRP A 20 -10.73 -4.15 15.57
CA TRP A 20 -10.90 -3.52 16.88
C TRP A 20 -9.72 -3.82 17.82
N LEU A 21 -9.30 -5.09 17.92
CA LEU A 21 -8.13 -5.49 18.71
C LEU A 21 -6.86 -4.75 18.25
N LYS A 22 -6.62 -4.62 16.94
CA LYS A 22 -5.44 -3.93 16.42
C LYS A 22 -5.32 -2.49 16.91
N TYR A 23 -6.44 -1.78 17.07
CA TYR A 23 -6.45 -0.37 17.48
C TYR A 23 -6.61 -0.17 18.99
N ASN A 24 -7.27 -1.10 19.70
CA ASN A 24 -7.65 -0.89 21.10
C ASN A 24 -6.98 -1.87 22.08
N ASP A 25 -6.56 -3.06 21.62
CA ASP A 25 -6.06 -4.13 22.49
C ASP A 25 -5.13 -5.09 21.71
N LYS A 26 -4.02 -4.53 21.22
CA LYS A 26 -3.11 -5.23 20.30
C LYS A 26 -2.42 -6.43 20.95
N GLU A 27 -2.26 -6.43 22.27
CA GLU A 27 -1.60 -7.50 23.03
C GLU A 27 -2.36 -8.82 22.99
N LYS A 28 -3.68 -8.79 22.74
CA LYS A 28 -4.50 -9.99 22.56
C LYS A 28 -4.35 -10.64 21.18
N ILE A 29 -3.66 -10.00 20.22
CA ILE A 29 -3.42 -10.60 18.91
C ILE A 29 -2.26 -11.58 19.04
N PRO A 30 -2.47 -12.89 18.79
CA PRO A 30 -1.40 -13.86 18.90
C PRO A 30 -0.31 -13.60 17.84
N PRO A 31 0.95 -13.99 18.11
CA PRO A 31 2.01 -13.86 17.12
C PRO A 31 1.70 -14.71 15.88
N HIS A 32 2.21 -14.27 14.73
CA HIS A 32 2.05 -15.00 13.48
C HIS A 32 2.81 -16.34 13.52
N PRO A 33 2.21 -17.45 13.08
CA PRO A 33 2.92 -18.72 12.89
C PRO A 33 4.11 -18.57 11.95
N LEU A 34 5.16 -19.39 12.11
CA LEU A 34 6.37 -19.35 11.29
C LEU A 34 6.08 -19.42 9.78
N GLY A 35 5.09 -20.23 9.37
CA GLY A 35 4.69 -20.33 7.96
C GLY A 35 4.11 -19.02 7.39
N VAL A 36 3.47 -18.20 8.21
CA VAL A 36 2.98 -16.87 7.82
C VAL A 36 4.16 -15.90 7.69
N LEU A 37 5.10 -15.91 8.65
CA LEU A 37 6.28 -15.06 8.62
C LEU A 37 7.15 -15.31 7.38
N LYS A 38 7.38 -16.58 7.02
CA LYS A 38 8.10 -16.93 5.78
C LYS A 38 7.42 -16.41 4.52
N ARG A 39 6.09 -16.40 4.47
CA ARG A 39 5.35 -15.82 3.33
C ARG A 39 5.51 -14.30 3.27
N PHE A 40 5.60 -13.61 4.40
CA PHE A 40 5.89 -12.18 4.42
C PHE A 40 7.30 -11.87 3.91
N GLU A 41 8.30 -12.66 4.32
CA GLU A 41 9.67 -12.54 3.80
C GLU A 41 9.72 -12.77 2.29
N GLN A 42 9.07 -13.83 1.79
CA GLN A 42 8.95 -14.08 0.37
C GLN A 42 8.26 -12.92 -0.36
N GLY A 43 7.19 -12.36 0.23
CA GLY A 43 6.50 -11.18 -0.29
C GLY A 43 7.43 -9.98 -0.41
N LYS A 44 8.26 -9.70 0.60
CA LYS A 44 9.28 -8.63 0.55
C LYS A 44 10.27 -8.86 -0.58
N ILE A 45 10.76 -10.08 -0.76
CA ILE A 45 11.69 -10.42 -1.86
C ILE A 45 11.03 -10.16 -3.22
N VAL A 46 9.78 -10.60 -3.42
CA VAL A 46 9.04 -10.36 -4.66
C VAL A 46 8.84 -8.85 -4.90
N GLY A 47 8.53 -8.08 -3.85
CA GLY A 47 8.45 -6.62 -3.93
C GLY A 47 9.76 -5.99 -4.39
N GLN A 48 10.90 -6.39 -3.81
CA GLN A 48 12.22 -5.90 -4.22
C GLN A 48 12.58 -6.29 -5.66
N LEU A 49 12.19 -7.49 -6.11
CA LEU A 49 12.37 -7.91 -7.50
C LEU A 49 11.48 -7.12 -8.46
N ALA A 50 10.25 -6.78 -8.07
CA ALA A 50 9.36 -5.96 -8.89
C ALA A 50 9.92 -4.54 -9.11
N LYS A 51 10.59 -3.95 -8.10
CA LYS A 51 11.27 -2.64 -8.26
C LYS A 51 12.31 -2.67 -9.39
N LYS A 52 12.98 -3.81 -9.64
CA LYS A 52 13.96 -3.96 -10.73
C LYS A 52 13.38 -3.81 -12.14
N LEU A 53 12.05 -3.95 -12.30
CA LEU A 53 11.37 -3.70 -13.57
C LEU A 53 11.31 -2.21 -13.92
N PHE A 54 11.58 -1.34 -12.95
CA PHE A 54 11.55 0.11 -13.10
C PHE A 54 12.86 0.72 -12.56
N PRO A 55 13.99 0.58 -13.28
CA PRO A 55 15.31 0.95 -12.77
C PRO A 55 15.47 2.44 -12.43
N GLU A 56 14.64 3.31 -13.00
CA GLU A 56 14.62 4.75 -12.70
C GLU A 56 13.62 5.13 -11.59
N GLY A 57 12.94 4.15 -11.00
CA GLY A 57 12.00 4.36 -9.92
C GLY A 57 12.69 4.82 -8.64
N ILE A 58 12.05 5.75 -7.93
CA ILE A 58 12.57 6.30 -6.68
C ILE A 58 11.95 5.54 -5.52
N ASP A 59 12.79 4.97 -4.66
CA ASP A 59 12.36 4.31 -3.44
C ASP A 59 12.07 5.33 -2.32
N ILE A 60 11.03 5.05 -1.53
CA ILE A 60 10.60 5.84 -0.38
C ILE A 60 10.67 4.90 0.84
N PRO A 61 11.88 4.72 1.41
CA PRO A 61 12.18 3.66 2.38
C PRO A 61 11.65 3.96 3.79
N GLU A 62 10.97 5.08 4.00
CA GLU A 62 10.51 5.54 5.30
C GLU A 62 9.44 4.61 5.87
N GLU A 63 9.76 3.97 7.01
CA GLU A 63 8.81 3.17 7.79
C GLU A 63 7.87 4.04 8.64
N ASP A 64 8.32 5.22 9.05
CA ASP A 64 7.49 6.18 9.76
C ASP A 64 6.45 6.81 8.80
N PHE A 65 5.18 6.79 9.22
CA PHE A 65 4.07 7.28 8.42
C PHE A 65 4.23 8.75 8.03
N LYS A 66 4.68 9.61 8.96
CA LYS A 66 4.76 11.04 8.71
C LYS A 66 5.91 11.36 7.76
N ALA A 67 7.08 10.76 8.01
CA ALA A 67 8.24 10.91 7.13
C ALA A 67 7.93 10.42 5.70
N ASN A 68 7.27 9.27 5.56
CA ASN A 68 6.88 8.75 4.25
C ASN A 68 5.92 9.70 3.52
N LEU A 69 4.91 10.27 4.21
CA LEU A 69 3.98 11.23 3.61
C LEU A 69 4.66 12.51 3.15
N GLU A 70 5.55 13.07 3.97
CA GLU A 70 6.30 14.29 3.64
C GLU A 70 7.17 14.05 2.41
N LYS A 71 7.91 12.93 2.37
CA LYS A 71 8.76 12.58 1.24
C LYS A 71 7.97 12.29 -0.03
N SER A 72 6.86 11.55 0.09
CA SER A 72 5.96 11.26 -1.02
C SER A 72 5.38 12.52 -1.63
N LYS A 73 4.95 13.48 -0.80
CA LYS A 73 4.41 14.77 -1.26
C LYS A 73 5.43 15.60 -2.05
N GLU A 74 6.69 15.54 -1.66
CA GLU A 74 7.79 16.17 -2.40
C GLU A 74 7.99 15.49 -3.77
N LEU A 75 8.14 14.16 -3.76
CA LEU A 75 8.51 13.37 -4.94
C LEU A 75 7.38 13.26 -5.98
N LEU A 76 6.11 13.29 -5.56
CA LEU A 76 4.95 13.27 -6.47
C LEU A 76 5.00 14.41 -7.50
N LYS A 77 5.58 15.57 -7.13
CA LYS A 77 5.74 16.71 -8.04
C LYS A 77 6.72 16.43 -9.18
N GLN A 78 7.64 15.49 -9.00
CA GLN A 78 8.65 15.16 -10.01
C GLN A 78 8.10 14.31 -11.15
N ARG A 79 6.88 13.76 -11.01
CA ARG A 79 6.26 12.90 -12.03
C ARG A 79 7.20 11.78 -12.51
N LYS A 80 7.88 11.14 -11.56
CA LYS A 80 8.69 9.92 -11.76
C LYS A 80 7.99 8.71 -11.16
N ILE A 81 8.42 7.51 -11.54
CA ILE A 81 7.95 6.28 -10.91
C ILE A 81 8.39 6.29 -9.45
N LEU A 82 7.46 6.06 -8.53
CA LEU A 82 7.74 6.04 -7.10
C LEU A 82 7.38 4.67 -6.54
N PHE A 83 8.28 4.10 -5.75
CA PHE A 83 7.98 2.90 -4.97
C PHE A 83 7.50 3.32 -3.59
N GLU A 84 6.48 2.62 -3.10
CA GLU A 84 6.00 2.79 -1.73
C GLU A 84 5.60 4.22 -1.37
N ALA A 85 5.14 5.00 -2.37
CA ALA A 85 4.67 6.37 -2.20
C ALA A 85 3.35 6.40 -1.46
N ALA A 86 3.25 7.19 -0.40
CA ALA A 86 2.04 7.32 0.39
C ALA A 86 1.28 8.61 0.19
N ILE A 87 -0.03 8.52 0.41
CA ILE A 87 -0.95 9.63 0.54
C ILE A 87 -1.86 9.39 1.73
N GLN A 88 -2.18 10.48 2.42
CA GLN A 88 -3.23 10.49 3.43
C GLN A 88 -4.29 11.52 3.07
N VAL A 89 -5.55 11.10 3.13
CA VAL A 89 -6.71 11.98 3.05
C VAL A 89 -7.69 11.59 4.15
N ASP A 90 -8.16 12.58 4.90
CA ASP A 90 -8.85 12.37 6.19
C ASP A 90 -8.02 11.47 7.13
N ASN A 91 -8.62 10.37 7.57
CA ASN A 91 -7.99 9.34 8.38
C ASN A 91 -7.58 8.10 7.55
N LEU A 92 -7.52 8.18 6.22
CA LEU A 92 -7.18 7.06 5.34
C LEU A 92 -5.76 7.19 4.82
N TYR A 93 -4.98 6.11 4.90
CA TYR A 93 -3.58 6.08 4.47
C TYR A 93 -3.38 5.02 3.37
N GLY A 94 -3.05 5.49 2.18
CA GLY A 94 -2.68 4.68 1.02
C GLY A 94 -1.18 4.72 0.83
N ARG A 95 -0.58 3.59 0.46
CA ARG A 95 0.84 3.43 0.13
C ARG A 95 0.98 2.39 -0.97
N ALA A 96 0.99 2.82 -2.22
CA ALA A 96 1.07 1.95 -3.39
C ALA A 96 2.45 1.31 -3.48
N ASP A 97 2.53 0.03 -3.84
CA ASP A 97 3.84 -0.64 -3.99
C ASP A 97 4.65 0.04 -5.10
N ILE A 98 4.00 0.34 -6.23
CA ILE A 98 4.57 1.13 -7.33
C ILE A 98 3.51 2.08 -7.88
N LEU A 99 3.87 3.34 -8.02
CA LEU A 99 3.03 4.41 -8.56
C LEU A 99 3.69 4.96 -9.83
N VAL A 100 3.01 4.79 -10.97
CA VAL A 100 3.58 5.09 -12.30
C VAL A 100 2.90 6.32 -12.89
N PRO A 101 3.62 7.43 -13.15
CA PRO A 101 3.07 8.59 -13.83
C PRO A 101 2.80 8.23 -15.29
N VAL A 102 1.59 8.51 -15.78
CA VAL A 102 1.19 8.29 -17.16
C VAL A 102 0.52 9.55 -17.70
N ASN A 103 0.61 9.79 -19.02
CA ASN A 103 0.08 11.00 -19.64
C ASN A 103 0.57 12.28 -18.91
N ASN A 104 -0.20 13.37 -18.93
CA ASN A 104 0.22 14.62 -18.31
C ASN A 104 -0.10 14.68 -16.81
N ASP A 105 -1.24 14.13 -16.38
CA ASP A 105 -1.77 14.29 -15.02
C ASP A 105 -2.41 13.02 -14.42
N GLU A 106 -2.15 11.86 -15.03
CA GLU A 106 -2.70 10.57 -14.61
C GLU A 106 -1.65 9.67 -13.99
N TRP A 107 -2.10 8.68 -13.23
CA TRP A 107 -1.25 7.68 -12.59
C TRP A 107 -1.83 6.29 -12.74
N ASP A 108 -0.96 5.30 -12.90
CA ASP A 108 -1.31 3.89 -12.72
C ASP A 108 -0.78 3.41 -11.35
N ILE A 109 -1.57 2.59 -10.67
CA ILE A 109 -1.18 1.92 -9.42
C ILE A 109 -0.82 0.48 -9.76
N ILE A 110 0.32 -0.01 -9.30
CA ILE A 110 0.68 -1.43 -9.42
C ILE A 110 0.81 -2.00 -8.01
N GLU A 111 -0.03 -2.97 -7.69
CA GLU A 111 0.03 -3.76 -6.45
C GLU A 111 0.74 -5.08 -6.72
N VAL A 112 1.81 -5.36 -5.99
CA VAL A 112 2.68 -6.53 -6.18
C VAL A 112 2.22 -7.67 -5.29
N LYS A 113 1.95 -8.84 -5.86
CA LYS A 113 1.56 -10.06 -5.11
C LYS A 113 2.51 -11.21 -5.39
N SER A 114 2.86 -11.97 -4.35
CA SER A 114 3.67 -13.19 -4.46
C SER A 114 2.84 -14.45 -4.81
N SER A 115 1.61 -14.27 -5.28
CA SER A 115 0.70 -15.35 -5.70
C SER A 115 0.76 -15.57 -7.21
N SER A 116 0.65 -16.82 -7.66
CA SER A 116 0.67 -17.18 -9.09
C SER A 116 -0.61 -16.83 -9.85
N LYS A 117 -1.68 -16.46 -9.16
CA LYS A 117 -2.97 -16.08 -9.76
C LYS A 117 -3.61 -14.94 -8.98
N VAL A 118 -4.39 -14.12 -9.67
CA VAL A 118 -5.19 -13.06 -9.05
C VAL A 118 -6.43 -13.67 -8.39
N ASP A 119 -6.53 -13.57 -7.07
CA ASP A 119 -7.75 -13.85 -6.33
C ASP A 119 -8.55 -12.54 -6.22
N LYS A 120 -9.61 -12.41 -7.03
CA LYS A 120 -10.41 -11.18 -7.07
C LYS A 120 -11.03 -10.82 -5.72
N LYS A 121 -11.43 -11.80 -4.91
CA LYS A 121 -12.07 -11.54 -3.61
C LYS A 121 -11.08 -10.96 -2.60
N LYS A 122 -9.80 -11.35 -2.70
CA LYS A 122 -8.75 -10.90 -1.77
C LYS A 122 -8.00 -9.67 -2.27
N HIS A 123 -7.67 -9.64 -3.55
CA HIS A 123 -6.78 -8.62 -4.12
C HIS A 123 -7.51 -7.36 -4.58
N TYR A 124 -8.79 -7.44 -4.95
CA TYR A 124 -9.51 -6.23 -5.37
C TYR A 124 -9.77 -5.26 -4.20
N PRO A 125 -10.11 -5.71 -2.98
CA PRO A 125 -10.23 -4.80 -1.85
C PRO A 125 -8.96 -4.01 -1.53
N ASP A 126 -7.78 -4.65 -1.64
CA ASP A 126 -6.48 -3.99 -1.49
C ASP A 126 -6.34 -2.80 -2.46
N LEU A 127 -6.57 -3.07 -3.74
CA LEU A 127 -6.38 -2.12 -4.83
C LEU A 127 -7.47 -1.04 -4.84
N ALA A 128 -8.71 -1.42 -4.58
CA ALA A 128 -9.86 -0.51 -4.51
C ALA A 128 -9.68 0.49 -3.37
N PHE A 129 -9.20 0.05 -2.20
CA PHE A 129 -8.89 0.95 -1.10
C PHE A 129 -7.83 1.98 -1.51
N GLN A 130 -6.72 1.52 -2.07
CA GLN A 130 -5.63 2.40 -2.51
C GLN A 130 -6.15 3.41 -3.51
N ARG A 131 -6.78 2.95 -4.60
CA ARG A 131 -7.37 3.81 -5.65
C ARG A 131 -8.29 4.87 -5.03
N TYR A 132 -9.19 4.46 -4.14
CA TYR A 132 -10.09 5.39 -3.46
C TYR A 132 -9.34 6.47 -2.67
N VAL A 133 -8.29 6.12 -1.93
CA VAL A 133 -7.47 7.10 -1.19
C VAL A 133 -6.80 8.09 -2.15
N TYR A 134 -6.16 7.62 -3.22
CA TYR A 134 -5.49 8.49 -4.19
C TYR A 134 -6.49 9.40 -4.93
N GLU A 135 -7.62 8.86 -5.39
CA GLU A 135 -8.66 9.63 -6.08
C GLU A 135 -9.30 10.66 -5.14
N LYS A 136 -9.58 10.29 -3.89
CA LYS A 136 -10.12 11.21 -2.88
C LYS A 136 -9.13 12.33 -2.51
N ALA A 137 -7.83 12.08 -2.63
CA ALA A 137 -6.80 13.10 -2.49
C ALA A 137 -6.63 14.00 -3.74
N GLY A 138 -7.45 13.80 -4.77
CA GLY A 138 -7.48 14.63 -5.99
C GLY A 138 -6.61 14.13 -7.14
N MET A 139 -6.05 12.92 -7.05
CA MET A 139 -5.28 12.34 -8.15
C MET A 139 -6.17 11.61 -9.17
N LYS A 140 -5.77 11.61 -10.44
CA LYS A 140 -6.44 10.85 -11.50
C LYS A 140 -5.78 9.48 -11.65
N ILE A 141 -6.50 8.42 -11.29
CA ILE A 141 -6.02 7.04 -11.44
C ILE A 141 -6.61 6.43 -12.71
N ARG A 142 -5.75 6.13 -13.69
CA ARG A 142 -6.14 5.59 -14.99
C ARG A 142 -6.33 4.07 -14.91
N LYS A 143 -5.29 3.34 -14.51
CA LYS A 143 -5.34 1.89 -14.32
C LYS A 143 -4.78 1.47 -12.96
N CYS A 144 -5.20 0.29 -12.56
CA CYS A 144 -4.77 -0.39 -11.36
C CYS A 144 -4.86 -1.89 -11.58
#